data_AF-A0A355TQS2-F1
#
_entry.id   AF-A0A355TQS2-F1
#
_cell.length_a   1.000
_cell.length_b   1.000
_cell.length_c   1.000
_cell.angle_alpha   90.00
_cell.angle_beta   90.00
_cell.angle_gamma   90.00
#
_symmetry.space_group_name_H-M   'P 1'
#
loop_
_entity.id
_entity.type
_entity.pdbx_description
1 polymer ?
#
loop_
_entity_poly.entity_id
_entity_poly.type
_entity_poly.pdbx_seq_one_letter_code
_entity_poly.pdbx_strand_id
1 'polypeptide(L)'
;MKALRWLLNAGTFILISVMPLVAWTGFYDSVEEPKMAVALWSSVLVICAWLVGCLAGKLHFWPQSSLTKAGTLFYVLMAASGIWAGLGLHLLEYTIFYATNALLLMAWDSIFHSPLMSNLFSKEANKVGQTTETNASPTSEEEAIAKENASENYIWYLLGCLSVTCLLACAYAYLQKITPLDITIFGLPIGDPMNWDNPHLSQERTISTFSNPNYSGVWIASVLPLALSWIYTRTSHKWSRCLAFVGWLLCALAMIFTQTRAAWLGLACGLTVWFATMLFCSTEKRSIIKTGITLLVGLALLTGAYVFCGERNLQQVNHQQLTISERLKSFKDLSDPSLQARLWFWKSALKTALAFPWTGVGPYGQV
;
A
#
# COMPACT_ATOMS: atom_id res chain seq x y z
N MET A 1 -9.93 21.28 -4.62
CA MET A 1 -10.66 21.09 -3.35
C MET A 1 -11.57 19.86 -3.32
N LYS A 2 -12.79 19.87 -3.90
CA LYS A 2 -13.71 18.69 -3.84
C LYS A 2 -13.10 17.40 -4.44
N ALA A 3 -12.42 17.50 -5.58
CA ALA A 3 -11.77 16.36 -6.24
C ALA A 3 -10.58 15.79 -5.44
N LEU A 4 -9.80 16.65 -4.77
CA LEU A 4 -8.65 16.24 -3.96
C LEU A 4 -9.11 15.54 -2.67
N ARG A 5 -10.14 16.07 -2.00
CA ARG A 5 -10.81 15.41 -0.88
C ARG A 5 -11.40 14.05 -1.30
N TRP A 6 -11.93 13.95 -2.52
CA TRP A 6 -12.43 12.69 -3.07
C TRP A 6 -11.29 11.68 -3.32
N LEU A 7 -10.14 12.13 -3.83
CA LEU A 7 -8.95 11.30 -4.09
C LEU A 7 -8.27 10.81 -2.81
N LEU A 8 -8.18 11.61 -1.74
CA LEU A 8 -7.69 11.11 -0.45
C LEU A 8 -8.65 10.17 0.20
N ASN A 9 -9.93 10.50 0.15
CA ASN A 9 -10.92 9.60 0.66
C ASN A 9 -10.84 8.27 -0.11
N ALA A 10 -10.64 8.29 -1.43
CA ALA A 10 -10.35 7.08 -2.21
C ALA A 10 -9.03 6.41 -1.81
N GLY A 11 -7.95 7.15 -1.54
CA GLY A 11 -6.64 6.60 -1.15
C GLY A 11 -6.62 5.97 0.24
N THR A 12 -7.22 6.62 1.24
CA THR A 12 -7.42 6.08 2.59
C THR A 12 -8.42 4.92 2.55
N PHE A 13 -9.47 5.00 1.73
CA PHE A 13 -10.37 3.88 1.46
C PHE A 13 -9.65 2.71 0.82
N ILE A 14 -8.76 2.94 -0.15
CA ILE A 14 -7.94 1.88 -0.76
C ILE A 14 -6.99 1.30 0.28
N LEU A 15 -6.28 2.10 1.08
CA LEU A 15 -5.34 1.60 2.08
C LEU A 15 -6.04 0.76 3.16
N ILE A 16 -7.22 1.20 3.56
CA ILE A 16 -8.04 0.54 4.56
C ILE A 16 -8.84 -0.64 3.98
N SER A 17 -9.22 -0.64 2.70
CA SER A 17 -9.92 -1.75 2.02
C SER A 17 -8.96 -2.80 1.48
N VAL A 18 -7.75 -2.39 1.08
CA VAL A 18 -6.71 -3.27 0.54
C VAL A 18 -5.95 -3.99 1.65
N MET A 19 -5.77 -3.41 2.85
CA MET A 19 -5.15 -4.16 3.96
C MET A 19 -5.92 -5.45 4.32
N PRO A 20 -7.26 -5.43 4.42
CA PRO A 20 -8.08 -6.63 4.61
C PRO A 20 -8.14 -7.57 3.40
N LEU A 21 -7.92 -7.06 2.18
CA LEU A 21 -7.78 -7.90 0.98
C LEU A 21 -6.39 -8.54 0.87
N VAL A 22 -5.36 -7.89 1.40
CA VAL A 22 -3.99 -8.43 1.55
C VAL A 22 -3.93 -9.43 2.72
N ALA A 23 -4.79 -9.26 3.73
CA ALA A 23 -5.02 -10.22 4.79
C ALA A 23 -6.20 -11.19 4.50
N TRP A 24 -6.70 -11.24 3.26
CA TRP A 24 -7.75 -12.18 2.89
C TRP A 24 -7.15 -13.58 2.73
N THR A 25 -7.63 -14.48 3.58
CA THR A 25 -7.16 -15.83 3.92
C THR A 25 -7.55 -16.92 2.91
N GLY A 26 -7.34 -16.63 1.62
CA GLY A 26 -7.42 -17.69 0.60
C GLY A 26 -6.36 -18.79 0.78
N PHE A 27 -5.35 -18.59 1.63
CA PHE A 27 -4.30 -19.56 1.93
C PHE A 27 -3.93 -19.52 3.40
N TYR A 28 -4.41 -20.52 4.13
CA TYR A 28 -4.06 -20.85 5.51
C TYR A 28 -2.61 -21.37 5.52
N ASP A 29 -1.63 -20.49 5.68
CA ASP A 29 -0.23 -20.89 5.89
C ASP A 29 0.16 -20.62 7.35
N SER A 30 0.91 -21.55 7.94
CA SER A 30 1.35 -21.64 9.35
C SER A 30 2.14 -20.43 9.90
N VAL A 31 2.30 -19.38 9.10
CA VAL A 31 3.03 -18.14 9.42
C VAL A 31 2.08 -16.97 9.73
N GLU A 32 0.75 -17.15 9.58
CA GLU A 32 -0.23 -16.10 9.87
C GLU A 32 -0.45 -15.87 11.38
N GLU A 33 -0.36 -16.90 12.22
CA GLU A 33 -0.70 -16.80 13.65
C GLU A 33 0.12 -15.74 14.41
N PRO A 34 1.46 -15.64 14.28
CA PRO A 34 2.23 -14.64 15.00
C PRO A 34 1.97 -13.22 14.49
N LYS A 35 1.74 -13.06 13.17
CA LYS A 35 1.45 -11.76 12.55
C LYS A 35 0.07 -11.25 12.94
N MET A 36 -0.93 -12.14 12.92
CA MET A 36 -2.27 -11.88 13.40
C MET A 36 -2.25 -11.51 14.88
N ALA A 37 -1.50 -12.21 15.72
CA ALA A 37 -1.37 -11.89 17.14
C ALA A 37 -0.78 -10.48 17.36
N VAL A 38 0.35 -10.15 16.72
CA VAL A 38 0.97 -8.82 16.85
C VAL A 38 0.04 -7.72 16.33
N ALA A 39 -0.63 -7.94 15.20
CA ALA A 39 -1.62 -7.01 14.66
C ALA A 39 -2.81 -6.83 15.62
N LEU A 40 -3.33 -7.92 16.21
CA LEU A 40 -4.44 -7.85 17.16
C LEU A 40 -4.02 -7.08 18.42
N TRP A 41 -2.88 -7.41 19.01
CA TRP A 41 -2.40 -6.78 20.25
C TRP A 41 -2.07 -5.30 20.05
N SER A 42 -1.42 -4.95 18.94
CA SER A 42 -1.17 -3.53 18.61
C SER A 42 -2.47 -2.77 18.38
N SER A 43 -3.46 -3.40 17.74
CA SER A 43 -4.77 -2.80 17.54
C SER A 43 -5.52 -2.59 18.86
N VAL A 44 -5.51 -3.58 19.77
CA VAL A 44 -6.11 -3.46 21.10
C VAL A 44 -5.52 -2.27 21.86
N LEU A 45 -4.19 -2.09 21.84
CA LEU A 45 -3.54 -0.94 22.48
C LEU A 45 -3.99 0.39 21.89
N VAL A 46 -4.07 0.49 20.56
CA VAL A 46 -4.54 1.70 19.87
C VAL A 46 -6.01 1.99 20.21
N ILE A 47 -6.86 0.98 20.22
CA ILE A 47 -8.29 1.10 20.55
C ILE A 47 -8.47 1.51 22.01
N CYS A 48 -7.74 0.90 22.95
CA CYS A 48 -7.79 1.28 24.36
C CYS A 48 -7.34 2.73 24.57
N ALA A 49 -6.23 3.15 23.95
CA ALA A 49 -5.77 4.53 24.02
C ALA A 49 -6.80 5.51 23.43
N TRP A 50 -7.44 5.16 22.32
CA TRP A 50 -8.50 5.95 21.71
C TRP A 50 -9.75 6.04 22.59
N LEU A 51 -10.21 4.94 23.19
CA LEU A 51 -11.35 4.91 24.10
C LEU A 51 -11.09 5.78 25.34
N VAL A 52 -9.89 5.71 25.92
CA VAL A 52 -9.50 6.61 27.02
C VAL A 52 -9.55 8.08 26.59
N GLY A 53 -9.08 8.40 25.37
CA GLY A 53 -9.20 9.74 24.82
C GLY A 53 -10.63 10.20 24.59
N CYS A 54 -11.54 9.29 24.20
CA CYS A 54 -12.97 9.56 24.05
C CYS A 54 -13.63 9.82 25.41
N LEU A 55 -13.35 8.98 26.41
CA LEU A 55 -13.84 9.13 27.77
C LEU A 55 -13.34 10.43 28.43
N ALA A 56 -12.13 10.86 28.09
CA ALA A 56 -11.58 12.15 28.51
C ALA A 56 -12.16 13.36 27.76
N GLY A 57 -13.10 13.15 26.82
CA GLY A 57 -13.70 14.20 26.00
C GLY A 57 -12.75 14.83 24.98
N LYS A 58 -11.56 14.25 24.76
CA LYS A 58 -10.53 14.79 23.86
C LYS A 58 -10.65 14.27 22.43
N LEU A 59 -11.34 13.15 22.26
CA LEU A 59 -11.52 12.42 21.01
C LEU A 59 -13.03 12.19 20.77
N HIS A 60 -13.42 12.05 19.50
CA HIS A 60 -14.79 11.81 19.09
C HIS A 60 -15.03 10.31 18.91
N PHE A 61 -16.12 9.81 19.47
CA PHE A 61 -16.46 8.39 19.35
C PHE A 61 -16.90 8.02 17.94
N TRP A 62 -17.58 8.91 17.22
CA TRP A 62 -18.06 8.63 15.86
C TRP A 62 -17.22 9.35 14.80
N PRO A 63 -16.91 8.71 13.65
CA PRO A 63 -16.18 9.35 12.59
C PRO A 63 -16.91 10.59 12.09
N GLN A 64 -16.17 11.63 11.75
CA GLN A 64 -16.69 12.88 11.20
C GLN A 64 -16.75 12.83 9.68
N SER A 65 -15.75 12.23 9.01
CA SER A 65 -15.73 12.10 7.55
C SER A 65 -16.77 11.10 7.04
N SER A 66 -17.54 11.49 6.02
CA SER A 66 -18.55 10.62 5.38
C SER A 66 -17.96 9.33 4.83
N LEU A 67 -16.70 9.36 4.38
CA LEU A 67 -16.02 8.17 3.90
C LEU A 67 -15.65 7.24 5.06
N THR A 68 -15.07 7.77 6.14
CA THR A 68 -14.74 6.94 7.31
C THR A 68 -15.99 6.31 7.90
N LYS A 69 -17.13 7.03 7.89
CA LYS A 69 -18.45 6.47 8.25
C LYS A 69 -18.81 5.27 7.36
N ALA A 70 -18.70 5.42 6.04
CA ALA A 70 -19.01 4.33 5.09
C ALA A 70 -18.06 3.12 5.28
N GLY A 71 -16.76 3.36 5.45
CA GLY A 71 -15.78 2.30 5.73
C GLY A 71 -16.05 1.60 7.07
N THR A 72 -16.34 2.36 8.12
CA THR A 72 -16.71 1.80 9.44
C THR A 72 -17.96 0.94 9.33
N LEU A 73 -19.01 1.43 8.65
CA LEU A 73 -20.25 0.68 8.43
C LEU A 73 -20.01 -0.59 7.61
N PHE A 74 -19.15 -0.54 6.59
CA PHE A 74 -18.75 -1.71 5.83
C PHE A 74 -18.10 -2.77 6.74
N TYR A 75 -17.12 -2.39 7.56
CA TYR A 75 -16.47 -3.35 8.46
C TYR A 75 -17.38 -3.90 9.55
N VAL A 76 -18.26 -3.06 10.10
CA VAL A 76 -19.27 -3.50 11.07
C VAL A 76 -20.24 -4.47 10.41
N LEU A 77 -20.67 -4.21 9.17
CA LEU A 77 -21.53 -5.12 8.41
C LEU A 77 -20.82 -6.45 8.14
N MET A 78 -19.55 -6.41 7.72
CA MET A 78 -18.75 -7.61 7.48
C MET A 78 -18.57 -8.43 8.76
N ALA A 79 -18.27 -7.78 9.89
CA ALA A 79 -18.20 -8.44 11.19
C ALA A 79 -19.56 -9.07 11.59
N ALA A 80 -20.66 -8.32 11.44
CA ALA A 80 -22.00 -8.81 11.75
C ALA A 80 -22.44 -9.97 10.83
N SER A 81 -22.02 -9.96 9.56
CA SER A 81 -22.35 -11.03 8.61
C SER A 81 -21.71 -12.37 8.99
N GLY A 82 -20.50 -12.35 9.58
CA GLY A 82 -19.86 -13.54 10.12
C GLY A 82 -20.67 -14.16 11.27
N ILE A 83 -21.25 -13.33 12.13
CA ILE A 83 -22.12 -13.74 13.24
C ILE A 83 -23.47 -14.26 12.72
N TRP A 84 -24.09 -13.56 11.77
CA TRP A 84 -25.42 -13.90 11.25
C TRP A 84 -25.43 -15.21 10.47
N ALA A 85 -24.36 -15.51 9.74
CA ALA A 85 -24.27 -16.72 8.94
C ALA A 85 -24.13 -18.03 9.77
N GLY A 86 -24.18 -17.96 11.11
CA GLY A 86 -24.09 -19.14 11.98
C GLY A 86 -22.77 -19.89 11.86
N LEU A 87 -21.72 -19.20 11.40
CA LEU A 87 -20.44 -19.79 11.06
C LEU A 87 -19.68 -20.17 12.33
N GLY A 88 -19.06 -21.36 12.34
CA GLY A 88 -18.39 -21.94 13.51
C GLY A 88 -17.21 -21.11 14.04
N LEU A 89 -16.67 -21.50 15.20
CA LEU A 89 -15.58 -20.84 15.93
C LEU A 89 -14.39 -20.37 15.07
N HIS A 90 -14.07 -21.09 14.00
CA HIS A 90 -12.99 -20.74 13.06
C HIS A 90 -13.22 -19.43 12.28
N LEU A 91 -14.46 -18.90 12.24
CA LEU A 91 -14.77 -17.60 11.64
C LEU A 91 -14.91 -16.45 12.64
N LEU A 92 -14.79 -16.73 13.94
CA LEU A 92 -14.74 -15.71 14.98
C LEU A 92 -13.54 -14.78 14.79
N GLU A 93 -12.42 -15.31 14.31
CA GLU A 93 -11.19 -14.55 14.03
C GLU A 93 -11.42 -13.46 12.98
N TYR A 94 -12.14 -13.76 11.89
CA TYR A 94 -12.48 -12.75 10.88
C TYR A 94 -13.43 -11.69 11.40
N THR A 95 -14.40 -12.10 12.22
CA THR A 95 -15.33 -11.17 12.87
C THR A 95 -14.57 -10.19 13.77
N ILE A 96 -13.65 -10.70 14.60
CA ILE A 96 -12.77 -9.90 15.45
C ILE A 96 -11.89 -8.99 14.59
N PHE A 97 -11.31 -9.51 13.51
CA PHE A 97 -10.47 -8.75 12.59
C PHE A 97 -11.22 -7.56 11.96
N TYR A 98 -12.42 -7.78 11.39
CA TYR A 98 -13.21 -6.71 10.80
C TYR A 98 -13.69 -5.70 11.86
N ALA A 99 -14.14 -6.16 13.03
CA ALA A 99 -14.51 -5.27 14.12
C ALA A 99 -13.33 -4.40 14.59
N THR A 100 -12.13 -4.99 14.68
CA THR A 100 -10.89 -4.28 15.03
C THR A 100 -10.55 -3.22 14.00
N ASN A 101 -10.66 -3.54 12.70
CA ASN A 101 -10.44 -2.57 11.63
C ASN A 101 -11.46 -1.41 11.66
N ALA A 102 -12.72 -1.69 11.98
CA ALA A 102 -13.75 -0.65 12.16
C ALA A 102 -13.35 0.32 13.29
N LEU A 103 -12.92 -0.21 14.43
CA LEU A 103 -12.50 0.59 15.58
C LEU A 103 -11.22 1.39 15.30
N LEU A 104 -10.25 0.82 14.58
CA LEU A 104 -9.06 1.53 14.13
C LEU A 104 -9.38 2.70 13.19
N LEU A 105 -10.32 2.51 12.26
CA LEU A 105 -10.85 3.56 11.39
C LEU A 105 -11.45 4.73 12.19
N MET A 106 -12.26 4.39 13.20
CA MET A 106 -12.87 5.37 14.10
C MET A 106 -11.81 6.11 14.93
N ALA A 107 -10.86 5.37 15.48
CA ALA A 107 -9.74 5.92 16.25
C ALA A 107 -8.89 6.89 15.42
N TRP A 108 -8.58 6.48 14.19
CA TRP A 108 -7.83 7.28 13.23
C TRP A 108 -8.55 8.60 12.95
N ASP A 109 -9.80 8.55 12.47
CA ASP A 109 -10.57 9.75 12.11
C ASP A 109 -10.81 10.69 13.30
N SER A 110 -10.97 10.13 14.49
CA SER A 110 -11.07 10.91 15.72
C SER A 110 -9.79 11.66 16.07
N ILE A 111 -8.62 11.06 15.87
CA ILE A 111 -7.34 11.73 16.09
C ILE A 111 -7.20 12.89 15.09
N PHE A 112 -7.63 12.69 13.84
CA PHE A 112 -7.61 13.73 12.81
C PHE A 112 -8.44 14.96 13.14
N HIS A 113 -9.62 14.75 13.70
CA HIS A 113 -10.52 15.85 14.04
C HIS A 113 -10.32 16.35 15.48
N SER A 114 -9.30 15.86 16.18
CA SER A 114 -9.02 16.28 17.55
C SER A 114 -8.47 17.71 17.60
N PRO A 115 -8.79 18.48 18.67
CA PRO A 115 -8.20 19.80 18.92
C PRO A 115 -6.67 19.78 19.01
N LEU A 116 -6.10 18.63 19.39
CA LEU A 116 -4.65 18.43 19.50
C LEU A 116 -3.98 18.52 18.12
N MET A 117 -4.56 17.87 17.10
CA MET A 117 -4.05 17.96 15.74
C MET A 117 -4.24 19.35 15.14
N SER A 118 -5.39 20.01 15.37
CA SER A 118 -5.57 21.39 14.90
C SER A 118 -4.52 22.35 15.48
N ASN A 119 -4.12 22.16 16.74
CA ASN A 119 -3.10 22.99 17.39
C ASN A 119 -1.68 22.73 16.86
N LEU A 120 -1.34 21.48 16.54
CA LEU A 120 -0.07 21.14 15.89
C LEU A 120 0.05 21.81 14.52
N PHE A 121 -1.00 21.71 13.70
CA PHE A 121 -1.00 22.33 12.38
C PHE A 121 -0.99 23.87 12.42
N SER A 122 -1.70 24.47 13.37
CA SER A 122 -1.70 25.93 13.57
C SER A 122 -0.30 26.46 13.94
N LYS A 123 0.44 25.75 14.81
CA LYS A 123 1.81 26.12 15.16
C LYS A 123 2.77 26.04 13.98
N GLU A 124 2.65 25.01 13.14
CA GLU A 124 3.48 24.86 11.94
C GLU A 124 3.22 26.01 10.94
N ALA A 125 1.94 26.35 10.71
CA ALA A 125 1.54 27.44 9.82
C ALA A 125 2.04 28.81 10.33
N ASN A 126 1.92 29.06 11.64
CA ASN A 126 2.40 30.30 12.25
C ASN A 126 3.93 30.43 12.18
N LYS A 127 4.67 29.32 12.22
CA LYS A 127 6.13 29.33 12.08
C LYS A 127 6.58 29.69 10.65
N VAL A 128 5.78 29.34 9.64
CA VAL A 128 6.02 29.71 8.24
C VAL A 128 5.63 31.18 7.99
N GLY A 129 4.53 31.64 8.57
CA GLY A 129 4.04 33.03 8.44
C GLY A 129 4.83 34.09 9.22
N GLN A 130 5.39 33.75 10.40
CA GLN A 130 6.20 34.68 11.20
C GLN A 130 7.52 35.08 10.53
N THR A 131 7.94 34.38 9.48
CA THR A 131 9.10 34.78 8.68
C THR A 131 8.81 35.90 7.69
N THR A 132 7.57 36.35 7.53
CA THR A 132 7.22 37.24 6.41
C THR A 132 6.52 38.55 6.80
N GLU A 133 5.73 38.66 7.86
CA GLU A 133 4.99 39.92 8.08
C GLU A 133 4.86 40.39 9.53
N THR A 134 5.22 41.66 9.71
CA THR A 134 5.05 42.47 10.91
C THR A 134 3.72 43.25 10.78
N ASN A 135 2.81 43.06 11.74
CA ASN A 135 1.68 43.94 12.10
C ASN A 135 0.55 44.19 11.08
N ALA A 136 -0.36 43.23 10.91
CA ALA A 136 -1.77 43.49 10.61
C ALA A 136 -2.66 42.36 11.18
N SER A 137 -3.87 42.71 11.66
CA SER A 137 -4.85 41.74 12.18
C SER A 137 -5.45 40.95 11.01
N PRO A 138 -5.45 39.61 11.05
CA PRO A 138 -5.95 38.82 9.93
C PRO A 138 -7.47 38.95 9.78
N THR A 139 -7.91 39.05 8.54
CA THR A 139 -9.33 39.07 8.16
C THR A 139 -9.90 37.64 8.14
N SER A 140 -11.22 37.48 8.27
CA SER A 140 -11.88 36.16 8.29
C SER A 140 -11.64 35.31 7.03
N GLU A 141 -11.28 35.94 5.92
CA GLU A 141 -10.94 35.28 4.66
C GLU A 141 -9.53 34.66 4.71
N GLU A 142 -8.58 35.31 5.38
CA GLU A 142 -7.23 34.79 5.60
C GLU A 142 -7.23 33.55 6.51
N GLU A 143 -8.11 33.50 7.52
CA GLU A 143 -8.27 32.31 8.36
C GLU A 143 -8.78 31.09 7.59
N ALA A 144 -9.68 31.29 6.61
CA ALA A 144 -10.20 30.20 5.78
C ALA A 144 -9.12 29.65 4.85
N ILE A 145 -8.32 30.53 4.24
CA ILE A 145 -7.19 30.16 3.37
C ILE A 145 -6.11 29.42 4.17
N ALA A 146 -5.81 29.86 5.39
CA ALA A 146 -4.84 29.20 6.27
C ALA A 146 -5.26 27.76 6.61
N LYS A 147 -6.55 27.53 6.89
CA LYS A 147 -7.10 26.19 7.16
C LYS A 147 -7.03 25.27 5.93
N GLU A 148 -7.30 25.80 4.74
CA GLU A 148 -7.18 25.04 3.49
C GLU A 148 -5.74 24.58 3.23
N ASN A 149 -4.77 25.50 3.35
CA ASN A 149 -3.35 25.22 3.15
C ASN A 149 -2.80 24.18 4.14
N ALA A 150 -3.25 24.22 5.40
CA ALA A 150 -2.86 23.24 6.41
C ALA A 150 -3.32 21.82 6.02
N SER A 151 -4.54 21.68 5.50
CA SER A 151 -5.06 20.38 5.06
C SER A 151 -4.30 19.83 3.85
N GLU A 152 -3.87 20.69 2.93
CA GLU A 152 -3.10 20.27 1.76
C GLU A 152 -1.71 19.75 2.12
N ASN A 153 -0.99 20.49 2.98
CA ASN A 153 0.34 20.09 3.44
C ASN A 153 0.32 18.72 4.12
N TYR A 154 -0.77 18.40 4.83
CA TYR A 154 -0.93 17.13 5.51
C TYR A 154 -1.03 15.91 4.58
N ILE A 155 -1.79 16.04 3.49
CA ILE A 155 -1.92 14.99 2.45
C ILE A 155 -0.54 14.59 1.93
N TRP A 156 0.26 15.60 1.62
CA TRP A 156 1.58 15.39 1.09
C TRP A 156 2.53 14.80 2.13
N TYR A 157 2.38 15.17 3.40
CA TYR A 157 3.10 14.50 4.49
C TYR A 157 2.79 13.00 4.54
N LEU A 158 1.51 12.62 4.49
CA LEU A 158 1.09 11.21 4.45
C LEU A 158 1.65 10.46 3.25
N LEU A 159 1.61 11.06 2.06
CA LEU A 159 2.19 10.48 0.85
C LEU A 159 3.70 10.31 0.96
N GLY A 160 4.39 11.25 1.62
CA GLY A 160 5.80 11.13 1.95
C GLY A 160 6.07 9.94 2.88
N CYS A 161 5.32 9.82 3.98
CA CYS A 161 5.42 8.68 4.90
C CYS A 161 5.16 7.35 4.18
N LEU A 162 4.12 7.27 3.36
CA LEU A 162 3.81 6.09 2.56
C LEU A 162 4.96 5.73 1.63
N SER A 163 5.56 6.72 0.96
CA SER A 163 6.73 6.52 0.10
C SER A 163 7.95 5.99 0.87
N VAL A 164 8.19 6.50 2.09
CA VAL A 164 9.26 6.01 2.96
C VAL A 164 9.00 4.57 3.40
N THR A 165 7.79 4.22 3.80
CA THR A 165 7.45 2.83 4.15
C THR A 165 7.61 1.88 2.96
N CYS A 166 7.27 2.33 1.75
CA CYS A 166 7.50 1.59 0.53
C CYS A 166 8.99 1.37 0.25
N LEU A 167 9.81 2.40 0.46
CA LEU A 167 11.26 2.29 0.32
C LEU A 167 11.86 1.29 1.31
N LEU A 168 11.42 1.28 2.57
CA LEU A 168 11.87 0.33 3.59
C LEU A 168 11.47 -1.11 3.23
N ALA A 169 10.22 -1.33 2.81
CA ALA A 169 9.77 -2.65 2.34
C ALA A 169 10.57 -3.10 1.10
N CYS A 170 10.87 -2.19 0.17
CA CYS A 170 11.70 -2.48 -1.00
C CYS A 170 13.14 -2.80 -0.60
N ALA A 171 13.73 -2.08 0.35
CA ALA A 171 15.07 -2.35 0.88
C ALA A 171 15.17 -3.76 1.48
N TYR A 172 14.15 -4.19 2.24
CA TYR A 172 14.08 -5.56 2.75
C TYR A 172 13.90 -6.60 1.63
N ALA A 173 13.15 -6.26 0.58
CA ALA A 173 13.06 -7.07 -0.65
C ALA A 173 14.42 -7.26 -1.33
N TYR A 174 15.26 -6.22 -1.39
CA TYR A 174 16.63 -6.33 -1.89
C TYR A 174 17.48 -7.24 -1.01
N LEU A 175 17.36 -7.12 0.32
CA LEU A 175 18.06 -7.98 1.28
C LEU A 175 17.74 -9.47 1.03
N GLN A 176 16.45 -9.81 0.86
CA GLN A 176 16.02 -11.15 0.45
C GLN A 176 16.66 -11.61 -0.84
N LYS A 177 16.77 -10.73 -1.84
CA LYS A 177 17.32 -11.08 -3.15
C LYS A 177 18.83 -11.32 -3.12
N ILE A 178 19.58 -10.65 -2.25
CA ILE A 178 21.03 -10.85 -2.09
C ILE A 178 21.39 -11.99 -1.13
N THR A 179 20.44 -12.45 -0.31
CA THR A 179 20.67 -13.51 0.69
C THR A 179 21.28 -14.78 0.08
N PRO A 180 20.83 -15.29 -1.08
CA PRO A 180 21.42 -16.48 -1.68
C PRO A 180 22.87 -16.32 -2.16
N LEU A 181 23.42 -15.09 -2.16
CA LEU A 181 24.80 -14.84 -2.56
C LEU A 181 25.80 -15.06 -1.41
N ASP A 182 25.32 -15.39 -0.20
CA ASP A 182 26.14 -15.65 0.99
C ASP A 182 27.20 -14.56 1.27
N ILE A 183 26.85 -13.30 1.03
CA ILE A 183 27.76 -12.17 1.20
C ILE A 183 28.03 -11.94 2.69
N THR A 184 29.29 -11.96 3.10
CA THR A 184 29.70 -11.63 4.47
C THR A 184 30.39 -10.27 4.56
N ILE A 185 30.00 -9.43 5.51
CA ILE A 185 30.71 -8.19 5.84
C ILE A 185 31.20 -8.28 7.29
N PHE A 186 32.51 -8.12 7.51
CA PHE A 186 33.16 -8.31 8.82
C PHE A 186 32.89 -9.69 9.45
N GLY A 187 32.75 -10.73 8.62
CA GLY A 187 32.45 -12.09 9.09
C GLY A 187 30.98 -12.32 9.47
N LEU A 188 30.11 -11.31 9.36
CA LEU A 188 28.67 -11.46 9.57
C LEU A 188 27.96 -11.65 8.22
N PRO A 189 27.10 -12.67 8.07
CA PRO A 189 26.33 -12.87 6.85
C PRO A 189 25.31 -11.73 6.70
N ILE A 190 25.29 -11.12 5.52
CA ILE A 190 24.25 -10.16 5.12
C ILE A 190 23.19 -10.91 4.34
N GLY A 191 22.07 -11.15 5.00
CA GLY A 191 20.93 -11.82 4.41
C GLY A 191 19.67 -11.55 5.21
N ASP A 192 18.57 -12.11 4.73
CA ASP A 192 17.30 -12.10 5.42
C ASP A 192 17.46 -12.80 6.78
N PRO A 193 17.27 -12.08 7.91
CA PRO A 193 17.38 -12.69 9.22
C PRO A 193 16.22 -13.64 9.54
N MET A 194 15.15 -13.63 8.73
CA MET A 194 13.97 -14.43 8.97
C MET A 194 14.04 -15.76 8.24
N ASN A 195 13.87 -16.85 8.99
CA ASN A 195 13.65 -18.17 8.40
C ASN A 195 12.17 -18.27 7.99
N TRP A 196 11.91 -18.21 6.69
CA TRP A 196 10.56 -18.39 6.15
C TRP A 196 10.30 -19.88 6.02
N ASP A 197 9.35 -20.41 6.80
CA ASP A 197 8.96 -21.84 6.78
C ASP A 197 8.51 -22.35 5.39
N ASN A 198 8.25 -21.43 4.45
CA ASN A 198 7.97 -21.70 3.04
C ASN A 198 9.11 -21.18 2.13
N PRO A 199 10.29 -21.82 2.13
CA PRO A 199 11.45 -21.35 1.38
C PRO A 199 11.18 -21.29 -0.13
N HIS A 200 10.31 -22.14 -0.67
CA HIS A 200 9.95 -22.12 -2.09
C HIS A 200 9.26 -20.82 -2.53
N LEU A 201 8.52 -20.14 -1.64
CA LEU A 201 7.88 -18.85 -1.96
C LEU A 201 8.86 -17.67 -1.89
N SER A 202 9.83 -17.71 -0.98
CA SER A 202 10.79 -16.62 -0.73
C SER A 202 12.10 -16.74 -1.51
N GLN A 203 12.52 -17.97 -1.85
CA GLN A 203 13.76 -18.22 -2.59
C GLN A 203 13.59 -17.98 -4.09
N GLU A 204 12.41 -18.25 -4.64
CA GLU A 204 12.15 -17.99 -6.06
C GLU A 204 11.75 -16.55 -6.34
N ARG A 205 11.04 -15.91 -5.40
CA ARG A 205 10.46 -14.58 -5.60
C ARG A 205 10.59 -13.77 -4.34
N THR A 206 10.80 -12.47 -4.50
CA THR A 206 10.91 -11.58 -3.35
C THR A 206 9.52 -11.34 -2.74
N ILE A 207 9.39 -11.59 -1.44
CA ILE A 207 8.13 -11.46 -0.68
C ILE A 207 8.10 -10.21 0.22
N SER A 208 9.27 -9.62 0.47
CA SER A 208 9.45 -8.55 1.46
C SER A 208 8.82 -8.96 2.80
N THR A 209 8.12 -8.06 3.48
CA THR A 209 7.43 -8.31 4.76
C THR A 209 6.07 -9.01 4.61
N PHE A 210 5.60 -9.22 3.38
CA PHE A 210 4.20 -9.58 3.07
C PHE A 210 3.91 -11.09 3.03
N SER A 211 4.88 -11.98 3.31
CA SER A 211 4.77 -13.45 3.16
C SER A 211 4.43 -13.97 1.75
N ASN A 212 3.97 -13.11 0.84
CA ASN A 212 3.51 -13.47 -0.48
C ASN A 212 4.01 -12.44 -1.51
N PRO A 213 4.65 -12.87 -2.60
CA PRO A 213 5.20 -11.96 -3.60
C PRO A 213 4.10 -11.20 -4.36
N ASN A 214 2.90 -11.77 -4.46
CA ASN A 214 1.78 -11.08 -5.11
C ASN A 214 1.31 -9.88 -4.29
N TYR A 215 1.23 -10.03 -2.97
CA TYR A 215 0.83 -8.94 -2.06
C TYR A 215 1.87 -7.83 -2.05
N SER A 216 3.15 -8.18 -1.92
CA SER A 216 4.23 -7.21 -2.01
C SER A 216 4.20 -6.46 -3.35
N GLY A 217 4.10 -7.18 -4.47
CA GLY A 217 4.07 -6.58 -5.80
C GLY A 217 2.90 -5.61 -5.98
N VAL A 218 1.68 -6.04 -5.62
CA VAL A 218 0.47 -5.20 -5.76
C VAL A 218 0.55 -3.97 -4.87
N TRP A 219 1.00 -4.11 -3.63
CA TRP A 219 1.15 -2.99 -2.72
C TRP A 219 2.17 -1.97 -3.26
N ILE A 220 3.36 -2.39 -3.66
CA ILE A 220 4.37 -1.48 -4.24
C ILE A 220 3.82 -0.82 -5.51
N ALA A 221 3.19 -1.57 -6.41
CA ALA A 221 2.61 -1.05 -7.65
C ALA A 221 1.54 0.02 -7.39
N SER A 222 0.77 -0.09 -6.30
CA SER A 222 -0.22 0.91 -5.90
C SER A 222 0.40 2.19 -5.32
N VAL A 223 1.52 2.08 -4.61
CA VAL A 223 2.20 3.22 -3.99
C VAL A 223 3.02 4.02 -4.99
N LEU A 224 3.62 3.38 -6.00
CA LEU A 224 4.52 4.04 -6.94
C LEU A 224 3.92 5.26 -7.66
N PRO A 225 2.70 5.22 -8.24
CA PRO A 225 2.08 6.41 -8.85
C PRO A 225 1.83 7.55 -7.84
N LEU A 226 1.51 7.20 -6.59
CA LEU A 226 1.27 8.16 -5.51
C LEU A 226 2.58 8.82 -5.05
N ALA A 227 3.63 8.01 -4.90
CA ALA A 227 4.99 8.50 -4.62
C ALA A 227 5.48 9.43 -5.73
N LEU A 228 5.21 9.09 -7.00
CA LEU A 228 5.58 9.94 -8.13
C LEU A 228 4.86 11.29 -8.10
N SER A 229 3.57 11.32 -7.71
CA SER A 229 2.84 12.57 -7.46
C SER A 229 3.56 13.42 -6.42
N TRP A 230 3.92 12.84 -5.27
CA TRP A 230 4.60 13.55 -4.19
C TRP A 230 5.96 14.11 -4.62
N ILE A 231 6.77 13.33 -5.33
CA ILE A 231 8.07 13.75 -5.85
C ILE A 231 7.93 14.94 -6.79
N TYR A 232 6.93 14.88 -7.69
CA TYR A 232 6.72 15.90 -8.71
C TYR A 232 6.20 17.22 -8.11
N THR A 233 5.26 17.16 -7.17
CA THR A 233 4.58 18.36 -6.64
C THR A 233 5.30 19.02 -5.47
N ARG A 234 5.93 18.25 -4.56
CA ARG A 234 6.44 18.80 -3.29
C ARG A 234 7.94 18.86 -3.16
N THR A 235 8.69 18.06 -3.92
CA THR A 235 10.14 18.12 -3.83
C THR A 235 10.68 19.26 -4.69
N SER A 236 10.87 20.45 -4.12
CA SER A 236 11.36 21.64 -4.83
C SER A 236 12.85 21.57 -5.18
N HIS A 237 13.68 21.08 -4.26
CA HIS A 237 15.12 20.99 -4.45
C HIS A 237 15.50 19.91 -5.46
N LYS A 238 16.28 20.29 -6.48
CA LYS A 238 16.70 19.40 -7.58
C LYS A 238 17.40 18.14 -7.09
N TRP A 239 18.27 18.26 -6.08
CA TRP A 239 19.01 17.13 -5.53
C TRP A 239 18.07 16.15 -4.80
N SER A 240 17.23 16.65 -3.90
CA SER A 240 16.24 15.84 -3.19
C SER A 240 15.27 15.17 -4.17
N ARG A 241 14.88 15.87 -5.24
CA ARG A 241 14.01 15.31 -6.28
C ARG A 241 14.71 14.19 -7.03
N CYS A 242 15.97 14.36 -7.41
CA CYS A 242 16.79 13.32 -8.02
C CYS A 242 16.90 12.09 -7.12
N LEU A 243 17.23 12.28 -5.84
CA LEU A 243 17.36 11.19 -4.88
C LEU A 243 16.04 10.43 -4.67
N ALA A 244 14.92 11.15 -4.55
CA ALA A 244 13.60 10.55 -4.45
C ALA A 244 13.22 9.78 -5.73
N PHE A 245 13.63 10.28 -6.90
CA PHE A 245 13.46 9.59 -8.18
C PHE A 245 14.26 8.29 -8.26
N VAL A 246 15.51 8.30 -7.79
CA VAL A 246 16.33 7.10 -7.67
C VAL A 246 15.68 6.10 -6.72
N GLY A 247 15.18 6.56 -5.55
CA GLY A 247 14.42 5.73 -4.62
C GLY A 247 13.17 5.11 -5.26
N TRP A 248 12.44 5.89 -6.07
CA TRP A 248 11.29 5.41 -6.83
C TRP A 248 11.67 4.30 -7.83
N LEU A 249 12.77 4.49 -8.57
CA LEU A 249 13.28 3.50 -9.52
C LEU A 249 13.71 2.20 -8.82
N LEU A 250 14.35 2.31 -7.65
CA LEU A 250 14.67 1.16 -6.81
C LEU A 250 13.40 0.45 -6.30
N CYS A 251 12.35 1.18 -5.92
CA CYS A 251 11.08 0.55 -5.56
C CYS A 251 10.43 -0.17 -6.75
N ALA A 252 10.48 0.42 -7.94
CA ALA A 252 9.98 -0.22 -9.17
C ALA A 252 10.76 -1.50 -9.52
N LEU A 253 12.08 -1.50 -9.35
CA LEU A 253 12.91 -2.68 -9.56
C LEU A 253 12.64 -3.77 -8.49
N ALA A 254 12.43 -3.42 -7.23
CA ALA A 254 12.00 -4.37 -6.20
C ALA A 254 10.63 -5.00 -6.55
N MET A 255 9.71 -4.20 -7.09
CA MET A 255 8.41 -4.70 -7.59
C MET A 255 8.60 -5.71 -8.73
N ILE A 256 9.58 -5.50 -9.62
CA ILE A 256 9.93 -6.48 -10.66
C ILE A 256 10.45 -7.80 -10.06
N PHE A 257 11.22 -7.74 -8.96
CA PHE A 257 11.72 -8.95 -8.27
C PHE A 257 10.62 -9.80 -7.65
N THR A 258 9.44 -9.22 -7.38
CA THR A 258 8.28 -10.01 -6.98
C THR A 258 7.77 -10.92 -8.10
N GLN A 259 8.17 -10.69 -9.36
CA GLN A 259 7.71 -11.39 -10.57
C GLN A 259 6.17 -11.46 -10.69
N THR A 260 5.46 -10.52 -10.06
CA THR A 260 4.00 -10.50 -10.04
C THR A 260 3.47 -9.81 -11.28
N ARG A 261 3.04 -10.61 -12.27
CA ARG A 261 2.41 -10.16 -13.53
C ARG A 261 1.32 -9.10 -13.33
N ALA A 262 0.42 -9.33 -12.36
CA ALA A 262 -0.66 -8.40 -12.04
C ALA A 262 -0.16 -7.05 -11.49
N ALA A 263 0.96 -7.05 -10.76
CA ALA A 263 1.57 -5.83 -10.26
C ALA A 263 2.18 -4.99 -11.40
N TRP A 264 2.79 -5.64 -12.40
CA TRP A 264 3.31 -4.95 -13.59
C TRP A 264 2.19 -4.24 -14.35
N LEU A 265 1.08 -4.95 -14.56
CA LEU A 265 -0.10 -4.38 -15.20
C LEU A 265 -0.72 -3.25 -14.36
N GLY A 266 -0.84 -3.47 -13.05
CA GLY A 266 -1.34 -2.47 -12.11
C GLY A 266 -0.51 -1.19 -12.12
N LEU A 267 0.83 -1.32 -12.12
CA LEU A 267 1.73 -0.18 -12.24
C LEU A 267 1.56 0.53 -13.59
N ALA A 268 1.49 -0.22 -14.70
CA ALA A 268 1.30 0.35 -16.02
C ALA A 268 -0.01 1.15 -16.13
N CYS A 269 -1.12 0.59 -15.62
CA CYS A 269 -2.40 1.29 -15.54
C CYS A 269 -2.32 2.52 -14.62
N GLY A 270 -1.74 2.38 -13.43
CA GLY A 270 -1.59 3.48 -12.47
C GLY A 270 -0.75 4.63 -13.01
N LEU A 271 0.36 4.34 -13.69
CA LEU A 271 1.18 5.33 -14.38
C LEU A 271 0.42 5.98 -15.54
N THR A 272 -0.33 5.21 -16.33
CA THR A 272 -1.13 5.77 -17.44
C THR A 272 -2.14 6.79 -16.92
N VAL A 273 -2.87 6.45 -15.85
CA VAL A 273 -3.81 7.37 -15.19
C VAL A 273 -3.08 8.59 -14.65
N TRP A 274 -1.93 8.39 -14.01
CA TRP A 274 -1.10 9.48 -13.49
C TRP A 274 -0.65 10.45 -14.60
N PHE A 275 -0.09 9.94 -15.69
CA PHE A 275 0.35 10.74 -16.82
C PHE A 275 -0.82 11.47 -17.48
N ALA A 276 -1.94 10.78 -17.73
CA ALA A 276 -3.14 11.40 -18.27
C ALA A 276 -3.59 12.57 -17.38
N THR A 277 -3.73 12.33 -16.07
CA THR A 277 -4.15 13.35 -15.10
C THR A 277 -3.20 14.54 -15.10
N MET A 278 -1.89 14.30 -15.03
CA MET A 278 -0.90 15.38 -15.04
C MET A 278 -0.89 16.15 -16.36
N LEU A 279 -1.03 15.48 -17.51
CA LEU A 279 -1.06 16.13 -18.82
C LEU A 279 -2.32 16.98 -19.04
N PHE A 280 -3.46 16.59 -18.46
CA PHE A 280 -4.70 17.36 -18.54
C PHE A 280 -4.75 18.51 -17.53
N CYS A 281 -4.21 18.33 -16.32
CA CYS A 281 -4.32 19.30 -15.24
C CYS A 281 -3.13 20.28 -15.12
N SER A 282 -1.97 19.96 -15.69
CA SER A 282 -0.77 20.80 -15.58
C SER A 282 -0.56 21.68 -16.80
N THR A 283 -0.09 22.91 -16.56
CA THR A 283 0.38 23.83 -17.60
C THR A 283 1.72 23.39 -18.20
N GLU A 284 2.54 22.64 -17.45
CA GLU A 284 3.91 22.28 -17.82
C GLU A 284 4.02 20.91 -18.52
N LYS A 285 3.25 20.68 -19.59
CA LYS A 285 3.20 19.39 -20.29
C LYS A 285 4.57 18.85 -20.72
N ARG A 286 5.50 19.73 -21.12
CA ARG A 286 6.86 19.36 -21.53
C ARG A 286 7.67 18.74 -20.39
N SER A 287 7.48 19.21 -19.16
CA SER A 287 8.16 18.66 -17.97
C SER A 287 7.68 17.23 -17.71
N ILE A 288 6.36 17.02 -17.75
CA ILE A 288 5.73 15.71 -17.56
C ILE A 288 6.19 14.69 -18.61
N ILE A 289 6.25 15.08 -19.88
CA ILE A 289 6.73 14.20 -20.96
C ILE A 289 8.21 13.81 -20.72
N LYS A 290 9.06 14.77 -20.32
CA LYS A 290 10.46 14.48 -19.98
C LYS A 290 10.55 13.49 -18.81
N THR A 291 9.77 13.71 -17.75
CA THR A 291 9.68 12.78 -16.61
C THR A 291 9.28 11.39 -17.07
N GLY A 292 8.29 11.27 -17.96
CA GLY A 292 7.87 9.99 -18.53
C GLY A 292 8.97 9.28 -19.32
N ILE A 293 9.68 10.00 -20.19
CA ILE A 293 10.82 9.45 -20.94
C ILE A 293 11.94 9.02 -19.98
N THR A 294 12.28 9.84 -18.99
CA THR A 294 13.31 9.51 -17.99
C THR A 294 12.94 8.26 -17.19
N LEU A 295 11.67 8.11 -16.79
CA LEU A 295 11.18 6.90 -16.11
C LEU A 295 11.30 5.67 -16.98
N LEU A 296 10.84 5.76 -18.24
CA LEU A 296 10.90 4.65 -19.19
C LEU A 296 12.34 4.20 -19.42
N VAL A 297 13.24 5.15 -19.70
CA VAL A 297 14.67 4.86 -19.94
C VAL A 297 15.33 4.33 -18.66
N GLY A 298 15.08 4.94 -17.51
CA GLY A 298 15.64 4.49 -16.23
C GLY A 298 15.21 3.07 -15.88
N LEU A 299 13.92 2.75 -16.05
CA LEU A 299 13.39 1.41 -15.81
C LEU A 299 13.94 0.39 -16.82
N ALA A 300 14.04 0.75 -18.11
CA ALA A 300 14.63 -0.10 -19.14
C ALA A 300 16.11 -0.40 -18.87
N LEU A 301 16.89 0.59 -18.44
CA LEU A 301 18.30 0.42 -18.08
C LEU A 301 18.46 -0.45 -16.84
N LEU A 302 17.67 -0.22 -15.78
CA LEU A 302 17.74 -1.02 -14.55
C LEU A 302 17.32 -2.47 -14.76
N THR A 303 16.22 -2.68 -15.49
CA THR A 303 15.77 -4.04 -15.86
C THR A 303 16.77 -4.72 -16.78
N GLY A 304 17.31 -4.03 -17.78
CA GLY A 304 18.34 -4.57 -18.66
C GLY A 304 19.62 -4.92 -17.91
N ALA A 305 20.09 -4.06 -17.01
CA ALA A 305 21.24 -4.33 -16.15
C ALA A 305 20.99 -5.54 -15.24
N TYR A 306 19.79 -5.66 -14.67
CA TYR A 306 19.42 -6.82 -13.86
C TYR A 306 19.38 -8.11 -14.70
N VAL A 307 18.74 -8.11 -15.87
CA VAL A 307 18.66 -9.29 -16.75
C VAL A 307 20.05 -9.71 -17.24
N PHE A 308 20.91 -8.75 -17.58
CA PHE A 308 22.24 -9.05 -18.10
C PHE A 308 23.25 -9.46 -17.03
N CYS A 309 23.29 -8.74 -15.90
CA CYS A 309 24.30 -8.93 -14.85
C CYS A 309 23.77 -9.73 -13.64
N GLY A 310 22.52 -9.51 -13.22
CA GLY A 310 21.98 -10.08 -11.98
C GLY A 310 21.41 -11.48 -12.18
N GLU A 311 20.58 -11.66 -13.20
CA GLU A 311 19.79 -12.88 -13.40
C GLU A 311 20.68 -14.11 -13.66
N ARG A 312 21.75 -13.96 -14.45
CA ARG A 312 22.70 -15.06 -14.72
C ARG A 312 23.38 -15.60 -13.47
N ASN A 313 23.80 -14.71 -12.58
CA ASN A 313 24.45 -15.11 -11.33
C ASN A 313 23.46 -15.79 -10.38
N LEU A 314 22.22 -15.30 -10.33
CA LEU A 314 21.18 -15.85 -9.46
C LEU A 314 20.65 -17.20 -9.95
N GLN A 315 20.51 -17.41 -11.27
CA GLN A 315 20.10 -18.69 -11.84
C GLN A 315 21.11 -19.81 -11.62
N GLN A 316 22.40 -19.47 -11.49
CA GLN A 316 23.44 -20.44 -11.18
C GLN A 316 23.32 -20.96 -9.75
N VAL A 317 22.81 -20.13 -8.84
CA VAL A 317 22.58 -20.49 -7.43
C VAL A 317 21.20 -21.12 -7.22
N ASN A 318 20.19 -20.67 -7.98
CA ASN A 318 18.81 -21.13 -7.84
C ASN A 318 18.18 -21.49 -9.19
N HIS A 319 18.25 -22.77 -9.55
CA HIS A 319 17.74 -23.31 -10.81
C HIS A 319 16.21 -23.29 -10.96
N GLN A 320 15.46 -22.98 -9.89
CA GLN A 320 13.99 -22.96 -9.92
C GLN A 320 13.40 -21.57 -10.24
N GLN A 321 14.23 -20.52 -10.28
CA GLN A 321 13.76 -19.17 -10.61
C GLN A 321 13.46 -19.03 -12.10
N LEU A 322 12.16 -18.90 -12.42
CA LEU A 322 11.70 -18.49 -13.74
C LEU A 322 12.29 -17.12 -14.11
N THR A 323 12.82 -16.99 -15.32
CA THR A 323 13.36 -15.71 -15.79
C THR A 323 12.27 -14.67 -16.01
N ILE A 324 12.63 -13.38 -16.00
CA ILE A 324 11.71 -12.30 -16.43
C ILE A 324 11.20 -12.60 -17.85
N SER A 325 12.07 -13.13 -18.72
CA SER A 325 11.69 -13.49 -20.09
C SER A 325 10.68 -14.64 -20.15
N GLU A 326 10.82 -15.67 -19.31
CA GLU A 326 9.86 -16.77 -19.18
C GLU A 326 8.53 -16.29 -18.60
N ARG A 327 8.56 -15.38 -17.62
CA ARG A 327 7.37 -14.73 -17.08
C ARG A 327 6.65 -13.89 -18.13
N LEU A 328 7.37 -13.23 -19.04
CA LEU A 328 6.77 -12.56 -20.19
C LEU A 328 6.17 -13.55 -21.20
N LYS A 329 6.85 -14.67 -21.47
CA LYS A 329 6.31 -15.71 -22.36
C LYS A 329 5.03 -16.34 -21.79
N SER A 330 4.96 -16.57 -20.49
CA SER A 330 3.77 -17.13 -19.84
C SER A 330 2.55 -16.20 -19.85
N PHE A 331 2.69 -14.90 -20.17
CA PHE A 331 1.53 -14.06 -20.48
C PHE A 331 0.82 -14.47 -21.77
N LYS A 332 1.55 -15.03 -22.73
CA LYS A 332 1.00 -15.44 -24.04
C LYS A 332 0.51 -16.88 -24.03
N ASP A 333 1.00 -17.70 -23.10
CA ASP A 333 0.58 -19.08 -22.98
C ASP A 333 -0.72 -19.19 -22.17
N LEU A 334 -1.84 -19.30 -22.87
CA LEU A 334 -3.15 -19.57 -22.26
C LEU A 334 -3.21 -20.95 -21.59
N SER A 335 -2.24 -21.82 -21.84
CA SER A 335 -2.10 -23.15 -21.24
C SER A 335 -1.34 -23.15 -19.92
N ASP A 336 -0.82 -21.98 -19.49
CA ASP A 336 -0.14 -21.83 -18.21
C ASP A 336 -1.04 -22.32 -17.06
N PRO A 337 -0.64 -23.34 -16.28
CA PRO A 337 -1.46 -23.92 -15.22
C PRO A 337 -1.93 -22.87 -14.19
N SER A 338 -1.10 -21.86 -13.91
CA SER A 338 -1.46 -20.78 -13.00
C SER A 338 -2.57 -19.88 -13.56
N LEU A 339 -2.53 -19.57 -14.86
CA LEU A 339 -3.59 -18.81 -15.51
C LEU A 339 -4.89 -19.63 -15.60
N GLN A 340 -4.80 -20.91 -15.97
CA GLN A 340 -5.96 -21.79 -16.03
C GLN A 340 -6.64 -21.94 -14.66
N ALA A 341 -5.86 -22.14 -13.59
CA ALA A 341 -6.39 -22.19 -12.23
C ALA A 341 -7.13 -20.91 -11.85
N ARG A 342 -6.60 -19.73 -12.19
CA ARG A 342 -7.26 -18.43 -11.93
C ARG A 342 -8.54 -18.26 -12.72
N LEU A 343 -8.52 -18.58 -14.02
CA LEU A 343 -9.72 -18.54 -14.85
C LEU A 343 -10.79 -19.49 -14.32
N TRP A 344 -10.37 -20.67 -13.83
CA TRP A 344 -11.26 -21.62 -13.18
C TRP A 344 -11.84 -21.05 -11.87
N PHE A 345 -11.01 -20.45 -11.01
CA PHE A 345 -11.48 -19.79 -9.78
C PHE A 345 -12.45 -18.65 -10.07
N TRP A 346 -12.18 -17.80 -11.06
CA TRP A 346 -13.08 -16.72 -11.45
C TRP A 346 -14.40 -17.24 -12.02
N LYS A 347 -14.34 -18.27 -12.87
CA LYS A 347 -15.53 -18.92 -13.40
C LYS A 347 -16.36 -19.56 -12.29
N SER A 348 -15.71 -20.20 -11.32
CA SER A 348 -16.35 -20.79 -10.14
C SER A 348 -16.98 -19.69 -9.27
N ALA A 349 -16.21 -18.65 -8.91
CA ALA A 349 -16.69 -17.52 -8.13
C ALA A 349 -17.89 -16.81 -8.79
N LEU A 350 -17.85 -16.62 -10.12
CA LEU A 350 -18.96 -16.03 -10.86
C LEU A 350 -20.21 -16.92 -10.83
N LYS A 351 -20.05 -18.23 -11.05
CA LYS A 351 -21.17 -19.18 -10.95
C LYS A 351 -21.79 -19.17 -9.55
N THR A 352 -20.96 -19.21 -8.53
CA THR A 352 -21.36 -19.16 -7.12
C THR A 352 -22.10 -17.86 -6.80
N ALA A 353 -21.57 -16.71 -7.24
CA ALA A 353 -22.20 -15.41 -7.04
C ALA A 353 -23.56 -15.29 -7.75
N LEU A 354 -23.70 -15.91 -8.94
CA LEU A 354 -24.96 -15.93 -9.67
C LEU A 354 -25.98 -16.90 -9.07
N ALA A 355 -25.54 -18.03 -8.53
CA ALA A 355 -26.42 -19.02 -7.91
C ALA A 355 -26.90 -18.60 -6.51
N PHE A 356 -26.04 -17.91 -5.74
CA PHE A 356 -26.30 -17.53 -4.35
C PHE A 356 -25.98 -16.05 -4.10
N PRO A 357 -26.67 -15.11 -4.79
CA PRO A 357 -26.32 -13.69 -4.77
C PRO A 357 -26.48 -13.03 -3.38
N TRP A 358 -27.35 -13.57 -2.54
CA TRP A 358 -27.68 -12.99 -1.23
C TRP A 358 -27.00 -13.71 -0.06
N THR A 359 -26.77 -15.02 -0.17
CA THR A 359 -26.33 -15.86 0.95
C THR A 359 -24.90 -16.36 0.80
N GLY A 360 -24.34 -16.35 -0.41
CA GLY A 360 -23.12 -17.10 -0.71
C GLY A 360 -23.30 -18.61 -0.45
N VAL A 361 -22.19 -19.35 -0.47
CA VAL A 361 -22.18 -20.82 -0.30
C VAL A 361 -21.42 -21.29 0.94
N GLY A 362 -20.86 -20.36 1.73
CA GLY A 362 -19.94 -20.68 2.82
C GLY A 362 -18.68 -21.41 2.33
N PRO A 363 -17.76 -21.77 3.24
CA PRO A 363 -16.49 -22.41 2.88
C PRO A 363 -16.61 -23.86 2.36
N TYR A 364 -17.78 -24.50 2.52
CA TYR A 364 -17.99 -25.91 2.13
C TYR A 364 -19.03 -26.12 1.03
N GLY A 365 -19.69 -25.07 0.54
CA GLY A 365 -20.67 -25.22 -0.53
C GLY A 365 -19.97 -25.44 -1.86
N GLN A 366 -19.90 -26.71 -2.28
CA GLN A 366 -19.49 -27.08 -3.63
C GLN A 366 -20.62 -26.76 -4.61
N VAL A 367 -20.31 -26.03 -5.68
CA VAL A 367 -21.23 -25.67 -6.79
C VAL A 367 -20.75 -26.26 -8.09
#